data_AF-A0A966QV56-F1
#
_entry.id   AF-A0A966QV56-F1
#
_cell.length_a   1.000
_cell.length_b   1.000
_cell.length_c   1.000
_cell.angle_alpha   90.00
_cell.angle_beta   90.00
_cell.angle_gamma   90.00
#
_symmetry.space_group_name_H-M   'P 1'
#
loop_
_entity.id
_entity.type
_entity.pdbx_description
1 polymer ?
#
loop_
_entity_poly.entity_id
_entity_poly.type
_entity_poly.pdbx_seq_one_letter_code
_entity_poly.pdbx_strand_id
1 'polypeptide(L)'
;MRVLILTSMSDNISDIINLTAPNKLEYCLKHGYSFLLDNQPYQNACERMSAIIPLFEEYSIIWNIDADTVITNMNIPIHSLECLGDHMTVCEENMVYWNRINCGSVVYKNTPQTKWLLQQITDNKDKWKHLVCQAQTWLADISEHLGDIITIAPANSFNSVEWNLPANSAKWGPPGNNWRQGDLLYHPCSVFPKQERIKYLQNALNTKVIH
;
A
#
# COMPACT_ATOMS: atom_id res chain seq x y z
N MET A 1 1.99 5.07 21.46
CA MET A 1 1.76 4.15 20.33
C MET A 1 2.92 4.30 19.35
N ARG A 2 3.55 3.20 18.90
CA ARG A 2 4.67 3.25 17.95
C ARG A 2 4.20 2.82 16.56
N VAL A 3 4.42 3.66 15.56
CA VAL A 3 4.03 3.42 14.16
C VAL A 3 5.29 3.30 13.32
N LEU A 4 5.31 2.29 12.46
CA LEU A 4 6.31 2.12 11.43
C LEU A 4 5.68 2.33 10.06
N ILE A 5 6.30 3.15 9.21
CA ILE A 5 6.07 3.10 7.77
C ILE A 5 7.11 2.16 7.17
N LEU A 6 6.62 1.13 6.47
CA LEU A 6 7.43 0.15 5.76
C LEU A 6 7.26 0.37 4.26
N THR A 7 8.36 0.43 3.53
CA THR A 7 8.37 0.41 2.07
C THR A 7 9.46 -0.55 1.61
N SER A 8 9.12 -1.45 0.69
CA SER A 8 10.10 -2.31 0.05
C SER A 8 10.62 -1.69 -1.25
N MET A 9 11.88 -1.95 -1.58
CA MET A 9 12.48 -1.55 -2.85
C MET A 9 13.37 -2.62 -3.45
N SER A 10 13.55 -2.53 -4.77
CA SER A 10 14.57 -3.26 -5.52
C SER A 10 15.32 -2.31 -6.45
N ASP A 11 16.50 -2.72 -6.93
CA ASP A 11 17.40 -1.85 -7.69
C ASP A 11 16.76 -1.19 -8.94
N ASN A 12 15.82 -1.88 -9.58
CA ASN A 12 15.12 -1.44 -10.79
C ASN A 12 14.12 -0.28 -10.57
N ILE A 13 13.80 0.08 -9.32
CA ILE A 13 12.88 1.17 -8.97
C ILE A 13 13.54 2.25 -8.10
N SER A 14 14.87 2.30 -8.08
CA SER A 14 15.65 3.26 -7.30
C SER A 14 15.31 4.73 -7.60
N ASP A 15 15.02 5.08 -8.85
CA ASP A 15 14.55 6.41 -9.27
C ASP A 15 13.20 6.81 -8.65
N ILE A 16 12.25 5.87 -8.53
CA ILE A 16 10.97 6.07 -7.85
C ILE A 16 11.21 6.27 -6.35
N ILE A 17 12.05 5.44 -5.73
CA ILE A 17 12.36 5.55 -4.30
C ILE A 17 13.06 6.87 -3.97
N ASN A 18 14.03 7.28 -4.79
CA ASN A 18 14.72 8.57 -4.61
C ASN A 18 13.75 9.75 -4.65
N LEU A 19 12.63 9.61 -5.37
CA LEU A 19 11.59 10.62 -5.45
C LEU A 19 10.63 10.57 -4.25
N THR A 20 10.19 9.39 -3.82
CA THR A 20 9.09 9.27 -2.84
C THR A 20 9.54 9.04 -1.39
N ALA A 21 10.71 8.45 -1.16
CA ALA A 21 11.21 8.19 0.19
C ALA A 21 11.40 9.48 1.04
N PRO A 22 11.88 10.62 0.49
CA PRO A 22 11.94 11.87 1.24
C PRO A 22 10.58 12.33 1.76
N ASN A 23 9.50 12.12 0.98
CA ASN A 23 8.14 12.45 1.41
C ASN A 23 7.65 11.55 2.55
N LYS A 24 7.94 10.24 2.49
CA LYS A 24 7.62 9.31 3.59
C LYS A 24 8.40 9.65 4.86
N LEU A 25 9.69 9.98 4.73
CA LEU A 25 10.53 10.40 5.86
C LEU A 25 10.03 11.70 6.49
N GLU A 26 9.67 12.70 5.68
CA GLU A 26 9.09 13.96 6.16
C GLU A 26 7.81 13.72 6.98
N TYR A 27 6.93 12.84 6.49
CA TYR A 27 5.72 12.47 7.21
C TYR A 27 6.03 11.75 8.52
N CYS A 28 7.00 10.82 8.52
CA CYS A 28 7.43 10.16 9.74
C CYS A 28 7.99 11.14 10.77
N LEU A 29 8.83 12.11 10.35
CA LEU A 29 9.37 13.14 11.22
C LEU A 29 8.26 14.01 11.83
N LYS A 30 7.24 14.36 11.04
CA LYS A 30 6.11 15.18 11.49
C LYS A 30 5.27 14.50 12.57
N HIS A 31 5.04 13.19 12.44
CA HIS A 31 4.14 12.44 13.33
C HIS A 31 4.86 11.58 14.38
N GLY A 32 6.19 11.62 14.42
CA GLY A 32 7.00 10.82 15.35
C GLY A 32 6.97 9.32 15.04
N TYR A 33 6.95 8.96 13.76
CA TYR A 33 6.96 7.56 13.29
C TYR A 33 8.37 7.11 12.91
N SER A 34 8.58 5.79 12.86
CA SER A 34 9.77 5.20 12.23
C SER A 34 9.53 5.02 10.73
N PHE A 35 10.61 5.06 9.95
CA PHE A 35 10.60 4.69 8.54
C PHE A 35 11.61 3.57 8.30
N LEU A 36 11.15 2.46 7.70
CA LEU A 36 12.00 1.35 7.27
C LEU A 36 11.89 1.20 5.75
N LEU A 37 13.01 1.39 5.07
CA LEU A 37 13.19 1.07 3.66
C LEU A 37 13.86 -0.30 3.56
N ASP A 38 13.10 -1.29 3.14
CA ASP A 38 13.53 -2.68 3.02
C ASP A 38 14.03 -2.96 1.60
N ASN A 39 15.34 -3.07 1.44
CA ASN A 39 15.96 -3.32 0.14
C ASN A 39 16.13 -4.83 -0.11
N GLN A 40 15.24 -5.39 -0.93
CA GLN A 40 15.29 -6.78 -1.35
C GLN A 40 14.63 -6.99 -2.72
N PRO A 41 14.95 -8.07 -3.45
CA PRO A 41 14.26 -8.40 -4.69
C PRO A 41 12.74 -8.41 -4.50
N TYR A 42 11.98 -7.84 -5.44
CA TYR A 42 10.52 -7.73 -5.37
C TYR A 42 9.84 -9.07 -5.02
N GLN A 43 10.32 -10.16 -5.62
CA GLN A 43 9.80 -11.49 -5.34
C GLN A 43 9.95 -11.89 -3.87
N ASN A 44 11.06 -11.54 -3.22
CA ASN A 44 11.26 -11.82 -1.79
C ASN A 44 10.32 -10.99 -0.92
N ALA A 45 10.10 -9.72 -1.28
CA ALA A 45 9.16 -8.84 -0.58
C ALA A 45 7.73 -9.38 -0.63
N CYS A 46 7.29 -9.88 -1.79
CA CYS A 46 5.96 -10.49 -1.92
C CYS A 46 5.84 -11.84 -1.21
N GLU A 47 6.88 -12.67 -1.25
CA GLU A 47 6.82 -14.06 -0.80
C GLU A 47 7.02 -14.24 0.70
N ARG A 48 7.59 -13.26 1.40
CA ARG A 48 7.96 -13.38 2.82
C ARG A 48 7.21 -12.37 3.69
N MET A 49 5.89 -12.27 3.53
CA MET A 49 5.06 -11.36 4.32
C MET A 49 5.20 -11.58 5.84
N SER A 50 5.48 -12.82 6.28
CA SER A 50 5.75 -13.13 7.69
C SER A 50 7.05 -12.51 8.22
N ALA A 51 7.95 -12.01 7.36
CA ALA A 51 9.15 -11.27 7.78
C ALA A 51 8.82 -9.94 8.50
N ILE A 52 7.58 -9.45 8.38
CA ILE A 52 7.08 -8.28 9.11
C ILE A 52 6.82 -8.62 10.60
N ILE A 53 6.59 -9.90 10.94
CA ILE A 53 6.15 -10.30 12.28
C ILE A 53 7.11 -9.85 13.41
N PRO A 54 8.44 -10.01 13.30
CA PRO A 54 9.37 -9.56 14.35
C PRO A 54 9.29 -8.04 14.61
N LEU A 55 8.89 -7.22 13.63
CA LEU A 55 8.75 -5.77 13.82
C LEU A 55 7.66 -5.43 14.84
N PHE A 56 6.69 -6.32 15.07
CA PHE A 56 5.68 -6.16 16.11
C PHE A 56 6.21 -6.31 17.54
N GLU A 57 7.49 -6.67 17.75
CA GLU A 57 8.13 -6.53 19.07
C GLU A 57 8.27 -5.05 19.46
N GLU A 58 8.41 -4.19 18.45
CA GLU A 58 8.56 -2.75 18.67
C GLU A 58 7.30 -1.97 18.32
N TYR A 59 6.67 -2.28 17.19
CA TYR A 59 5.62 -1.43 16.64
C TYR A 59 4.22 -1.94 16.97
N SER A 60 3.32 -1.01 17.29
CA SER A 60 1.89 -1.30 17.47
C SER A 60 1.12 -1.24 16.16
N ILE A 61 1.61 -0.44 15.21
CA ILE A 61 1.06 -0.31 13.86
C ILE A 61 2.21 -0.35 12.86
N ILE A 62 2.04 -1.11 11.79
CA ILE A 62 2.91 -1.08 10.62
C ILE A 62 2.04 -0.68 9.43
N TRP A 63 2.35 0.46 8.81
CA TRP A 63 1.75 0.89 7.57
C TRP A 63 2.70 0.57 6.43
N ASN A 64 2.43 -0.52 5.72
CA ASN A 64 3.20 -0.92 4.54
C ASN A 64 2.64 -0.20 3.32
N ILE A 65 3.48 0.59 2.64
CA ILE A 65 3.11 1.35 1.45
C ILE A 65 4.13 1.14 0.33
N ASP A 66 3.62 1.03 -0.89
CA ASP A 66 4.42 0.80 -2.09
C ASP A 66 5.40 1.96 -2.35
N ALA A 67 6.49 1.63 -3.06
CA ALA A 67 7.53 2.57 -3.44
C ALA A 67 6.98 3.76 -4.24
N ASP A 68 6.03 3.52 -5.13
CA ASP A 68 5.40 4.50 -6.01
C ASP A 68 4.17 5.16 -5.39
N THR A 69 4.21 5.43 -4.09
CA THR A 69 3.17 6.19 -3.38
C THR A 69 3.68 7.54 -2.88
N VAL A 70 2.79 8.53 -2.79
CA VAL A 70 3.05 9.85 -2.19
C VAL A 70 2.02 10.11 -1.10
N ILE A 71 2.49 10.47 0.10
CA ILE A 71 1.63 10.96 1.17
C ILE A 71 1.30 12.42 0.85
N THR A 72 0.04 12.66 0.46
CA THR A 72 -0.45 13.95 -0.04
C THR A 72 -1.10 14.81 1.02
N ASN A 73 -1.63 14.22 2.10
CA ASN A 73 -2.11 14.99 3.25
C ASN A 73 -1.21 14.75 4.46
N MET A 74 -0.28 15.66 4.69
CA MET A 74 0.73 15.50 5.74
C MET A 74 0.18 15.78 7.14
N ASN A 75 -1.07 16.26 7.27
CA ASN A 75 -1.67 16.65 8.54
C ASN A 75 -2.44 15.52 9.22
N ILE A 76 -2.87 14.50 8.47
CA ILE A 76 -3.67 13.40 9.02
C ILE A 76 -2.73 12.29 9.48
N PRO A 77 -2.64 11.99 10.78
CA PRO A 77 -1.88 10.83 11.25
C PRO A 77 -2.63 9.54 10.90
N ILE A 78 -1.93 8.56 10.30
CA ILE A 78 -2.54 7.30 9.83
C ILE A 78 -3.36 6.58 10.91
N HIS A 79 -2.89 6.62 12.15
CA HIS A 79 -3.53 5.94 13.27
C HIS A 79 -4.82 6.61 13.76
N SER A 80 -5.15 7.81 13.26
CA SER A 80 -6.39 8.52 13.59
C SER A 80 -7.54 8.21 12.64
N LEU A 81 -7.28 7.47 11.56
CA LEU A 81 -8.32 7.12 10.59
C LEU A 81 -9.36 6.19 11.22
N GLU A 82 -10.62 6.62 11.21
CA GLU A 82 -11.75 5.85 11.75
C GLU A 82 -12.04 4.56 10.98
N CYS A 83 -11.58 4.46 9.73
CA CYS A 83 -11.76 3.29 8.88
C CYS A 83 -10.81 2.12 9.21
N LEU A 84 -9.88 2.28 10.16
CA LEU A 84 -8.94 1.22 10.51
C LEU A 84 -9.58 0.15 11.39
N GLY A 85 -9.69 -1.07 10.85
CA GLY A 85 -10.12 -2.25 11.58
C GLY A 85 -9.17 -2.70 12.67
N ASP A 86 -9.55 -3.72 13.44
CA ASP A 86 -8.81 -4.17 14.62
C ASP A 86 -7.51 -4.93 14.31
N HIS A 87 -7.37 -5.43 13.08
CA HIS A 87 -6.31 -6.35 12.69
C HIS A 87 -5.53 -5.85 11.46
N MET A 88 -5.99 -6.20 10.25
CA MET A 88 -5.44 -5.73 8.98
C MET A 88 -6.46 -4.84 8.28
N THR A 89 -6.03 -3.72 7.71
CA THR A 89 -6.88 -2.85 6.88
C THR A 89 -6.25 -2.63 5.52
N VAL A 90 -7.04 -2.81 4.47
CA VAL A 90 -6.74 -2.50 3.07
C VAL A 90 -7.79 -1.54 2.53
N CYS A 91 -7.59 -0.98 1.35
CA CYS A 91 -8.62 -0.18 0.66
C CYS A 91 -9.24 -0.98 -0.49
N GLU A 92 -10.51 -0.69 -0.80
CA GLU A 92 -11.08 -1.01 -2.11
C GLU A 92 -10.22 -0.41 -3.24
N GLU A 93 -10.19 -1.03 -4.41
CA GLU A 93 -9.53 -0.40 -5.57
C GLU A 93 -10.52 0.47 -6.38
N ASN A 94 -11.69 -0.09 -6.70
CA ASN A 94 -12.74 0.53 -7.51
C ASN A 94 -12.28 1.01 -8.91
N MET A 95 -11.20 0.43 -9.47
CA MET A 95 -10.72 0.76 -10.83
C MET A 95 -11.16 -0.27 -11.88
N VAL A 96 -11.09 -1.56 -11.55
CA VAL A 96 -11.44 -2.66 -12.47
C VAL A 96 -12.30 -3.70 -11.76
N TYR A 97 -13.23 -4.32 -12.50
CA TYR A 97 -14.22 -5.25 -11.92
C TYR A 97 -13.59 -6.50 -11.28
N TRP A 98 -12.39 -6.89 -11.71
CA TRP A 98 -11.73 -8.11 -11.24
C TRP A 98 -10.84 -7.88 -10.01
N ASN A 99 -10.54 -6.63 -9.67
CA ASN A 99 -9.66 -6.31 -8.55
C ASN A 99 -10.42 -5.56 -7.46
N ARG A 100 -10.79 -6.29 -6.40
CA ARG A 100 -11.65 -5.77 -5.32
C ARG A 100 -10.90 -4.84 -4.37
N ILE A 101 -9.65 -5.16 -4.05
CA ILE A 101 -8.83 -4.44 -3.07
C ILE A 101 -7.49 -4.02 -3.69
N ASN A 102 -6.86 -3.00 -3.13
CA ASN A 102 -5.48 -2.63 -3.45
C ASN A 102 -4.60 -2.72 -2.20
N CYS A 103 -3.54 -3.52 -2.29
CA CYS A 103 -2.58 -3.80 -1.22
C CYS A 103 -1.29 -2.97 -1.32
N GLY A 104 -1.26 -1.93 -2.16
CA GLY A 104 -0.12 -1.00 -2.18
C GLY A 104 -0.12 -0.02 -1.00
N SER A 105 -1.12 -0.09 -0.15
CA SER A 105 -1.17 0.58 1.14
C SER A 105 -1.99 -0.28 2.10
N VAL A 106 -1.31 -0.85 3.09
CA VAL A 106 -1.89 -1.80 4.06
C VAL A 106 -1.49 -1.41 5.47
N VAL A 107 -2.47 -1.32 6.35
CA VAL A 107 -2.24 -1.08 7.77
C VAL A 107 -2.39 -2.38 8.55
N TYR A 108 -1.38 -2.72 9.32
CA TYR A 108 -1.36 -3.87 10.20
C TYR A 108 -1.28 -3.41 11.67
N LYS A 109 -2.24 -3.82 12.50
CA LYS A 109 -2.18 -3.65 13.96
C LYS A 109 -1.53 -4.87 14.61
N ASN A 110 -0.77 -4.67 15.68
CA ASN A 110 -0.08 -5.74 16.40
C ASN A 110 -1.06 -6.63 17.16
N THR A 111 -1.57 -7.66 16.50
CA THR A 111 -2.52 -8.62 17.08
C THR A 111 -2.14 -10.05 16.71
N PRO A 112 -2.58 -11.06 17.49
CA PRO A 112 -2.42 -12.46 17.11
C PRO A 112 -3.01 -12.77 15.72
N GLN A 113 -4.16 -12.19 15.38
CA GLN A 113 -4.86 -12.37 14.12
C GLN A 113 -4.06 -11.81 12.93
N THR A 114 -3.48 -10.62 13.08
CA THR A 114 -2.58 -10.04 12.07
C THR A 114 -1.38 -10.95 11.81
N LYS A 115 -0.74 -11.44 12.88
CA LYS A 115 0.43 -12.32 12.76
C LYS A 115 0.06 -13.66 12.11
N TRP A 116 -1.09 -14.22 12.50
CA TRP A 116 -1.64 -15.41 11.87
C TRP A 116 -1.89 -15.19 10.37
N LEU A 117 -2.53 -14.09 9.97
CA LEU A 117 -2.81 -13.80 8.56
C LEU A 117 -1.53 -13.60 7.74
N LEU A 118 -0.53 -12.87 8.25
CA LEU A 118 0.77 -12.72 7.59
C LEU A 118 1.47 -14.07 7.38
N GLN A 119 1.36 -14.98 8.36
CA GLN A 119 1.84 -16.34 8.24
C GLN A 119 1.05 -17.12 7.18
N GLN A 120 -0.29 -17.00 7.17
CA GLN A 120 -1.13 -17.66 6.16
C GLN A 120 -0.82 -17.19 4.74
N ILE A 121 -0.59 -15.89 4.52
CA ILE A 121 -0.17 -15.39 3.20
C ILE A 121 1.12 -16.07 2.77
N THR A 122 2.10 -16.17 3.66
CA THR A 122 3.40 -16.80 3.38
C THR A 122 3.24 -18.31 3.10
N ASP A 123 2.51 -19.03 3.96
CA ASP A 123 2.34 -20.50 3.86
C ASP A 123 1.54 -20.92 2.62
N ASN A 124 0.67 -20.03 2.11
CA ASN A 124 -0.17 -20.29 0.96
C ASN A 124 0.40 -19.73 -0.36
N LYS A 125 1.70 -19.42 -0.42
CA LYS A 125 2.39 -18.89 -1.61
C LYS A 125 2.01 -19.60 -2.90
N ASP A 126 1.97 -20.92 -2.90
CA ASP A 126 1.68 -21.70 -4.11
C ASP A 126 0.26 -21.47 -4.66
N LYS A 127 -0.69 -21.05 -3.80
CA LYS A 127 -2.05 -20.72 -4.20
C LYS A 127 -2.17 -19.39 -4.93
N TRP A 128 -1.24 -18.46 -4.72
CA TRP A 128 -1.41 -17.08 -5.20
C TRP A 128 -0.29 -16.57 -6.09
N LYS A 129 0.91 -17.17 -6.09
CA LYS A 129 2.06 -16.68 -6.87
C LYS A 129 1.82 -16.60 -8.39
N HIS A 130 0.81 -17.31 -8.88
CA HIS A 130 0.44 -17.37 -10.29
C HIS A 130 -0.76 -16.46 -10.64
N LEU A 131 -1.40 -15.85 -9.65
CA LEU A 131 -2.52 -14.93 -9.86
C LEU A 131 -2.01 -13.56 -10.31
N VAL A 132 -2.84 -12.87 -11.09
CA VAL A 132 -2.64 -11.43 -11.36
C VAL A 132 -2.62 -10.70 -10.03
N CYS A 133 -1.71 -9.75 -9.82
CA CYS A 133 -1.54 -9.05 -8.52
C CYS A 133 -1.27 -9.97 -7.31
N GLN A 134 -0.95 -11.25 -7.54
CA GLN A 134 -0.41 -12.19 -6.55
C GLN A 134 -1.28 -12.29 -5.27
N ALA A 135 -0.68 -12.08 -4.10
CA ALA A 135 -1.33 -12.17 -2.80
C ALA A 135 -2.53 -11.22 -2.65
N GLN A 136 -2.57 -10.09 -3.37
CA GLN A 136 -3.71 -9.16 -3.34
C GLN A 136 -4.98 -9.82 -3.85
N THR A 137 -4.94 -10.48 -5.00
CA THR A 137 -6.09 -11.17 -5.58
C THR A 137 -6.54 -12.31 -4.69
N TRP A 138 -5.58 -13.09 -4.18
CA TRP A 138 -5.91 -14.16 -3.24
C TRP A 138 -6.56 -13.66 -1.95
N LEU A 139 -6.05 -12.56 -1.37
CA LEU A 139 -6.64 -11.93 -0.19
C LEU A 139 -8.06 -11.42 -0.48
N ALA A 140 -8.30 -10.81 -1.64
CA ALA A 140 -9.64 -10.42 -2.06
C ALA A 140 -10.58 -11.63 -2.12
N ASP A 141 -10.14 -12.75 -2.69
CA ASP A 141 -10.94 -13.96 -2.86
C ASP A 141 -11.32 -14.61 -1.52
N ILE A 142 -10.44 -14.56 -0.52
CA ILE A 142 -10.69 -15.17 0.80
C ILE A 142 -11.23 -14.19 1.83
N SER A 143 -11.31 -12.89 1.53
CA SER A 143 -11.62 -11.82 2.50
C SER A 143 -12.92 -12.05 3.27
N GLU A 144 -13.98 -12.54 2.60
CA GLU A 144 -15.26 -12.84 3.22
C GLU A 144 -15.16 -13.96 4.27
N HIS A 145 -14.25 -14.92 4.09
CA HIS A 145 -13.99 -15.98 5.06
C HIS A 145 -13.09 -15.54 6.22
N LEU A 146 -12.36 -14.44 6.06
CA LEU A 146 -11.49 -13.87 7.10
C LEU A 146 -12.27 -13.06 8.14
N GLY A 147 -13.53 -12.69 7.86
CA GLY A 147 -14.37 -11.95 8.80
C GLY A 147 -13.73 -10.62 9.22
N ASP A 148 -13.63 -10.38 10.53
CA ASP A 148 -13.07 -9.17 11.12
C ASP A 148 -11.54 -9.09 11.07
N ILE A 149 -10.84 -10.17 10.68
CA ILE A 149 -9.37 -10.18 10.53
C ILE A 149 -8.93 -9.19 9.44
N ILE A 150 -9.74 -8.98 8.42
CA ILE A 150 -9.49 -7.99 7.37
C ILE A 150 -10.62 -6.97 7.31
N THR A 151 -10.27 -5.70 7.38
CA THR A 151 -11.19 -4.59 7.12
C THR A 151 -10.86 -4.00 5.76
N ILE A 152 -11.89 -3.85 4.92
CA ILE A 152 -11.78 -3.20 3.62
C ILE A 152 -12.37 -1.79 3.77
N ALA A 153 -11.49 -0.79 3.79
CA ALA A 153 -11.85 0.62 3.86
C ALA A 153 -12.25 1.16 2.47
N PRO A 154 -13.02 2.25 2.41
CA PRO A 154 -13.32 2.93 1.15
C PRO A 154 -12.05 3.29 0.37
N ALA A 155 -12.10 3.22 -0.96
CA ALA A 155 -10.92 3.29 -1.82
C ALA A 155 -9.96 4.46 -1.58
N ASN A 156 -10.48 5.66 -1.29
CA ASN A 156 -9.67 6.87 -1.11
C ASN A 156 -9.29 7.16 0.35
N SER A 157 -9.49 6.22 1.28
CA SER A 157 -9.22 6.44 2.71
C SER A 157 -7.73 6.62 3.00
N PHE A 158 -6.90 5.72 2.46
CA PHE A 158 -5.44 5.78 2.58
C PHE A 158 -4.71 5.10 1.41
N ASN A 159 -5.37 4.98 0.25
CA ASN A 159 -4.81 4.38 -0.96
C ASN A 159 -5.52 4.87 -2.23
N SER A 160 -5.53 6.19 -2.49
CA SER A 160 -6.18 6.69 -3.69
C SER A 160 -5.38 6.33 -4.94
N VAL A 161 -5.99 5.55 -5.83
CA VAL A 161 -5.36 4.96 -7.01
C VAL A 161 -5.60 5.82 -8.26
N GLU A 162 -4.57 5.89 -9.09
CA GLU A 162 -4.65 6.40 -10.46
C GLU A 162 -4.17 5.39 -11.50
N TRP A 163 -4.86 5.37 -12.63
CA TRP A 163 -4.64 4.46 -13.74
C TRP A 163 -4.76 5.16 -15.11
N ASN A 164 -3.74 5.02 -15.96
CA ASN A 164 -3.72 5.60 -17.32
C ASN A 164 -3.62 4.58 -18.47
N LEU A 165 -3.75 3.27 -18.20
CA LEU A 165 -3.58 2.10 -19.08
C LEU A 165 -2.13 1.60 -19.30
N PRO A 166 -1.81 0.30 -19.07
CA PRO A 166 -0.74 -0.36 -19.82
C PRO A 166 -1.16 -0.61 -21.27
N ALA A 167 -0.21 -0.55 -22.21
CA ALA A 167 -0.46 -0.97 -23.60
C ALA A 167 -1.14 -2.36 -23.62
N ASN A 168 -2.23 -2.52 -24.38
CA ASN A 168 -3.08 -3.73 -24.48
C ASN A 168 -4.13 -3.96 -23.35
N SER A 169 -4.42 -2.95 -22.52
CA SER A 169 -5.40 -3.06 -21.43
C SER A 169 -6.79 -2.47 -21.71
N ALA A 170 -7.08 -2.03 -22.93
CA ALA A 170 -8.42 -1.53 -23.30
C ALA A 170 -9.56 -2.52 -22.99
N LYS A 171 -9.24 -3.81 -22.86
CA LYS A 171 -10.18 -4.87 -22.42
C LYS A 171 -10.52 -4.86 -20.92
N TRP A 172 -9.78 -4.11 -20.10
CA TRP A 172 -9.89 -4.12 -18.65
C TRP A 172 -10.59 -2.89 -18.06
N GLY A 173 -10.70 -1.80 -18.83
CA GLY A 173 -11.41 -0.58 -18.42
C GLY A 173 -10.83 0.69 -19.05
N PRO A 174 -11.55 1.82 -18.96
CA PRO A 174 -11.00 3.13 -19.30
C PRO A 174 -9.97 3.58 -18.24
N PRO A 175 -9.11 4.57 -18.54
CA PRO A 175 -8.35 5.30 -17.52
C PRO A 175 -9.26 5.76 -16.38
N GLY A 176 -8.73 5.76 -15.15
CA GLY A 176 -9.50 6.02 -13.95
C GLY A 176 -8.64 6.64 -12.86
N ASN A 177 -9.28 7.44 -12.03
CA ASN A 177 -8.66 8.09 -10.87
C ASN A 177 -9.73 8.21 -9.78
N ASN A 178 -9.42 7.77 -8.56
CA ASN A 178 -10.25 8.04 -7.39
C ASN A 178 -9.63 9.07 -6.42
N TRP A 179 -8.41 9.55 -6.69
CA TRP A 179 -7.73 10.57 -5.91
C TRP A 179 -8.41 11.93 -6.03
N ARG A 180 -8.51 12.58 -4.88
CA ARG A 180 -9.02 13.94 -4.70
C ARG A 180 -8.07 14.72 -3.81
N GLN A 181 -8.07 16.04 -3.98
CA GLN A 181 -7.33 16.93 -3.09
C GLN A 181 -7.79 16.73 -1.64
N GLY A 182 -6.84 16.50 -0.73
CA GLY A 182 -7.09 16.23 0.68
C GLY A 182 -7.00 14.75 1.06
N ASP A 183 -7.03 13.83 0.10
CA ASP A 183 -6.77 12.41 0.36
C ASP A 183 -5.38 12.19 0.96
N LEU A 184 -5.25 11.17 1.82
CA LEU A 184 -4.02 10.90 2.57
C LEU A 184 -2.87 10.43 1.68
N LEU A 185 -3.12 9.45 0.81
CA LEU A 185 -2.11 8.78 0.01
C LEU A 185 -2.55 8.75 -1.45
N TYR A 186 -1.64 9.10 -2.35
CA TYR A 186 -1.78 8.98 -3.79
C TYR A 186 -0.91 7.83 -4.32
N HIS A 187 -1.50 6.98 -5.16
CA HIS A 187 -0.90 5.74 -5.65
C HIS A 187 -1.14 5.53 -7.16
N PRO A 188 -0.23 5.99 -8.04
CA PRO A 188 -0.28 5.76 -9.49
C PRO A 188 0.17 4.34 -9.89
N CYS A 189 -0.35 3.30 -9.21
CA CYS A 189 0.10 1.91 -9.28
C CYS A 189 0.12 1.35 -10.71
N SER A 190 -0.82 1.81 -11.52
CA SER A 190 -1.05 1.33 -12.88
C SER A 190 -0.75 2.40 -13.94
N VAL A 191 -0.04 3.46 -13.57
CA VAL A 191 0.42 4.46 -14.54
C VAL A 191 1.64 3.93 -15.30
N PHE A 192 1.53 3.87 -16.63
CA PHE A 192 2.57 3.43 -17.55
C PHE A 192 2.73 4.41 -18.72
N PRO A 193 3.91 4.47 -19.38
CA PRO A 193 5.17 3.84 -18.97
C PRO A 193 5.73 4.47 -17.67
N LYS A 194 6.83 3.91 -17.14
CA LYS A 194 7.47 4.36 -15.89
C LYS A 194 7.74 5.87 -15.84
N GLN A 195 8.13 6.47 -16.97
CA GLN A 195 8.39 7.91 -17.07
C GLN A 195 7.13 8.74 -16.83
N GLU A 196 5.98 8.23 -17.25
CA GLU A 196 4.71 8.90 -17.00
C GLU A 196 4.39 8.82 -15.51
N ARG A 197 4.54 7.65 -14.88
CA ARG A 197 4.38 7.49 -13.42
C ARG A 197 5.23 8.49 -12.64
N ILE A 198 6.49 8.68 -13.03
CA ILE A 198 7.38 9.66 -12.40
C ILE A 198 6.79 11.09 -12.46
N LYS A 199 6.20 11.50 -13.60
CA LYS A 199 5.55 12.82 -13.70
C LYS A 199 4.36 12.95 -12.75
N TYR A 200 3.53 11.91 -12.66
CA TYR A 200 2.40 11.88 -11.73
C TYR A 200 2.87 11.99 -10.28
N LEU A 201 3.91 11.24 -9.90
CA LEU A 201 4.52 11.34 -8.57
C LEU A 201 5.08 12.74 -8.29
N GLN A 202 5.77 13.36 -9.25
CA GLN A 202 6.29 14.74 -9.13
C GLN A 202 5.15 15.75 -8.94
N ASN A 203 4.07 15.61 -9.71
CA ASN A 203 2.91 16.48 -9.59
C ASN A 203 2.26 16.33 -8.20
N ALA A 204 2.05 15.09 -7.73
CA ALA A 204 1.48 14.83 -6.42
C ALA A 204 2.31 15.40 -5.27
N LEU A 205 3.65 15.34 -5.38
CA LEU A 205 4.56 15.96 -4.41
C LEU A 205 4.42 17.49 -4.36
N ASN A 206 4.13 18.13 -5.49
CA ASN A 206 3.94 19.58 -5.58
C ASN A 206 2.56 20.03 -5.06
N THR A 207 1.58 19.12 -5.03
CA THR A 207 0.21 19.41 -4.58
C THR A 207 -0.10 18.96 -3.15
N LYS A 208 0.90 18.44 -2.41
CA LYS A 208 0.70 17.96 -1.04
C LYS A 208 0.29 19.08 -0.09
N VAL A 209 -0.62 18.78 0.83
CA VAL A 209 -1.10 19.70 1.87
C VAL A 209 -0.18 19.60 3.09
N ILE A 210 0.41 20.74 3.49
CA ILE A 210 1.44 20.82 4.55
C ILE A 210 0.97 21.61 5.79
N HIS A 211 -0.07 22.44 5.64
CA HIS A 211 -0.56 23.40 6.64
C HIS A 211 -2.05 23.25 6.87
#